data_AF-A0A853MD20-F1
#
_entry.id   AF-A0A853MD20-F1
#
_cell.length_a   1.000
_cell.length_b   1.000
_cell.length_c   1.000
_cell.angle_alpha   90.00
_cell.angle_beta   90.00
_cell.angle_gamma   90.00
#
_symmetry.space_group_name_H-M   'P 1'
#
loop_
_entity.id
_entity.type
_entity.pdbx_description
1 polymer ?
#
loop_
_entity_poly.entity_id
_entity_poly.type
_entity_poly.pdbx_seq_one_letter_code
_entity_poly.pdbx_strand_id
1 'polypeptide(L)' 'MDKQNLLGLVIFLILLLIPGSLFSPLATPIDGWRAMLAAVTSATFATLLEGISPRGTDNLSVPLITAIVVWLIIGR' A
#
# COMPACT_ATOMS: atom_id res chain seq x y z
N MET A 1 14.62 -3.67 14.08
CA MET A 1 13.37 -2.98 13.69
C MET A 1 12.76 -3.83 12.59
N ASP A 2 11.64 -4.48 12.86
CA ASP A 2 11.08 -5.48 11.94
C ASP A 2 10.58 -4.82 10.65
N LYS A 3 10.73 -5.47 9.48
CA LYS A 3 10.36 -4.91 8.16
C LYS A 3 8.90 -4.45 8.11
N GLN A 4 8.04 -5.05 8.93
CA GLN A 4 6.60 -4.80 8.95
C GLN A 4 6.19 -3.46 9.57
N ASN A 5 7.00 -2.89 10.47
CA ASN A 5 6.59 -1.69 11.22
C ASN A 5 6.50 -0.42 10.36
N LEU A 6 7.02 -0.45 9.13
CA LEU A 6 7.08 0.73 8.25
C LEU A 6 6.18 0.62 7.02
N LEU A 7 5.54 -0.53 6.78
CA LEU A 7 4.85 -0.79 5.51
C LEU A 7 3.66 0.16 5.29
N GLY A 8 2.86 0.40 6.34
CA GLY A 8 1.79 1.40 6.29
C GLY A 8 2.30 2.82 6.09
N LEU A 9 3.40 3.20 6.74
CA LEU A 9 4.01 4.51 6.56
C LEU A 9 4.49 4.71 5.12
N VAL A 10 5.15 3.70 4.53
CA VAL A 10 5.62 3.74 3.15
C VAL A 10 4.45 3.88 2.17
N ILE A 11 3.39 3.08 2.33
CA ILE A 11 2.20 3.19 1.49
C ILE A 11 1.57 4.58 1.62
N PHE A 12 1.40 5.08 2.85
CA PHE A 12 0.82 6.41 3.10
C PHE A 12 1.61 7.53 2.42
N LEU A 13 2.93 7.55 2.62
CA LEU A 13 3.80 8.57 2.04
C LEU A 13 3.82 8.50 0.51
N ILE A 14 3.85 7.30 -0.07
CA ILE A 14 3.78 7.12 -1.52
C ILE A 14 2.48 7.69 -2.08
N LEU A 15 1.34 7.32 -1.49
CA LEU A 15 0.03 7.77 -1.95
C LEU A 15 -0.16 9.29 -1.80
N LEU A 16 0.48 9.90 -0.79
CA LEU A 16 0.37 11.34 -0.54
C LEU A 16 1.34 12.17 -1.39
N LEU A 17 2.58 11.69 -1.60
CA LEU A 17 3.67 12.50 -2.16
C LEU A 17 3.93 12.25 -3.65
N ILE A 18 3.60 11.07 -4.18
CA ILE A 18 3.91 10.72 -5.58
C ILE A 18 2.93 11.37 -6.58
N PRO A 19 1.60 11.39 -6.36
CA PRO A 19 0.67 11.97 -7.33
C PRO A 19 0.92 13.47 -7.53
N GLY A 20 1.06 13.91 -8.79
CA GLY A 20 1.38 15.29 -9.13
C GLY A 20 2.86 15.68 -8.93
N SER A 21 3.71 14.75 -8.48
CA SER A 21 5.16 14.96 -8.42
C SER A 21 5.84 14.70 -9.77
N LEU A 22 7.16 14.96 -9.86
CA LEU A 22 7.97 14.60 -11.03
C LEU A 22 7.93 13.10 -11.37
N PHE A 23 7.66 12.23 -10.39
CA PHE A 23 7.58 10.78 -10.60
C PHE A 23 6.21 10.32 -11.11
N SER A 24 5.18 11.16 -10.99
CA SER A 24 3.83 10.86 -11.50
C SER A 24 3.02 12.14 -11.77
N PRO A 25 3.43 12.95 -12.78
CA PRO A 25 2.86 14.27 -13.00
C PRO A 25 1.40 14.22 -13.48
N LEU A 26 0.96 13.08 -14.00
CA LEU A 26 -0.39 12.87 -14.53
C LEU A 26 -1.33 12.14 -13.53
N ALA A 27 -0.81 11.68 -12.39
CA ALA A 27 -1.65 11.02 -11.40
C ALA A 27 -2.54 12.03 -10.66
N THR A 28 -3.80 11.66 -10.44
CA THR A 28 -4.72 12.49 -9.68
C THR A 28 -4.33 12.51 -8.20
N PRO A 29 -4.26 13.69 -7.56
CA PRO A 29 -4.03 13.80 -6.12
C PRO A 29 -5.03 12.97 -5.32
N ILE A 30 -4.52 12.29 -4.29
CA ILE A 30 -5.30 11.46 -3.39
C ILE A 30 -5.53 12.24 -2.10
N ASP A 31 -6.78 12.26 -1.64
CA ASP A 31 -7.14 12.86 -0.36
C ASP A 31 -6.42 12.16 0.82
N GLY A 32 -5.95 12.95 1.78
CA GLY A 32 -5.16 12.44 2.91
C GLY A 32 -5.89 11.39 3.75
N TRP A 33 -7.20 11.51 3.93
CA TRP A 33 -8.00 10.52 4.67
C TRP A 33 -8.09 9.20 3.90
N ARG A 34 -8.33 9.26 2.57
CA ARG A 34 -8.34 8.06 1.71
C ARG A 34 -6.97 7.39 1.67
N ALA A 35 -5.89 8.17 1.61
CA ALA A 35 -4.53 7.65 1.67
C ALA A 35 -4.24 6.95 3.00
N MET A 36 -4.69 7.53 4.13
CA MET A 36 -4.50 6.94 5.45
C MET A 36 -5.30 5.63 5.61
N LEU A 37 -6.56 5.63 5.17
CA LEU A 37 -7.38 4.41 5.16
C LEU A 37 -6.72 3.32 4.33
N ALA A 38 -6.33 3.61 3.09
CA ALA A 38 -5.66 2.65 2.21
C ALA A 38 -4.36 2.10 2.82
N ALA A 39 -3.56 2.96 3.43
CA ALA A 39 -2.31 2.56 4.07
C ALA A 39 -2.52 1.60 5.24
N VAL A 40 -3.45 1.91 6.14
CA VAL A 40 -3.74 1.07 7.31
C VAL A 40 -4.34 -0.26 6.89
N THR A 41 -5.33 -0.26 5.99
CA THR A 41 -5.96 -1.51 5.54
C THR A 41 -4.98 -2.37 4.76
N SER A 42 -4.25 -1.80 3.80
CA SER A 42 -3.31 -2.57 2.99
C SER A 42 -2.17 -3.13 3.82
N ALA A 43 -1.62 -2.37 4.76
CA ALA A 43 -0.59 -2.88 5.67
C ALA A 43 -1.11 -4.04 6.53
N THR A 44 -2.35 -3.94 7.03
CA THR A 44 -2.97 -5.01 7.82
C THR A 44 -3.09 -6.30 6.99
N PHE A 45 -3.65 -6.22 5.78
CA PHE A 45 -3.81 -7.39 4.91
C PHE A 45 -2.46 -7.95 4.44
N ALA A 46 -1.50 -7.09 4.13
CA ALA A 46 -0.14 -7.48 3.75
C ALA A 46 0.55 -8.27 4.87
N THR A 47 0.49 -7.77 6.11
CA THR A 47 1.05 -8.45 7.29
C THR A 47 0.39 -9.80 7.55
N LEU A 48 -0.94 -9.86 7.47
CA LEU A 48 -1.67 -11.11 7.63
C LEU A 48 -1.27 -12.13 6.56
N LEU A 49 -1.19 -11.68 5.30
CA LEU A 49 -0.84 -12.54 4.18
C LEU A 49 0.59 -13.06 4.24
N GLU A 50 1.54 -12.19 4.61
CA GLU A 50 2.93 -12.58 4.83
C GLU A 50 3.03 -13.67 5.92
N GLY A 51 2.22 -13.55 6.99
CA GLY A 51 2.15 -14.53 8.07
C GLY A 51 1.58 -15.89 7.69
N ILE A 52 0.78 -15.99 6.63
CA ILE A 52 0.19 -17.26 6.14
C ILE A 52 0.83 -17.78 4.86
N SER A 53 1.57 -16.95 4.14
CA SER A 53 2.13 -17.31 2.84
C SER A 53 3.27 -18.34 2.97
N PRO A 54 3.25 -19.42 2.18
CA PRO A 54 4.40 -20.31 2.04
C PRO A 54 5.65 -19.54 1.61
N ARG A 55 6.79 -19.87 2.22
CA ARG A 55 8.10 -19.26 1.89
C ARG A 55 8.33 -19.27 0.37
N GLY A 56 8.47 -18.09 -0.23
CA GLY A 56 8.66 -17.90 -1.66
C GLY A 56 7.43 -17.41 -2.43
N THR A 57 6.21 -17.59 -1.89
CA THR A 57 4.98 -17.02 -2.46
C THR A 57 4.60 -15.66 -1.86
N ASP A 58 5.17 -15.30 -0.71
CA ASP A 58 5.14 -13.99 -0.06
C ASP A 58 5.56 -12.85 -1.00
N ASN A 59 6.61 -13.07 -1.80
CA ASN A 59 7.13 -12.06 -2.75
C ASN A 59 6.13 -11.63 -3.83
N LEU A 60 5.16 -12.49 -4.15
CA LEU A 60 4.12 -12.20 -5.15
C LEU A 60 2.79 -11.84 -4.47
N SER A 61 2.41 -12.62 -3.46
CA SER A 61 1.12 -12.48 -2.78
C SER A 61 1.01 -11.16 -2.01
N VAL A 62 2.06 -10.76 -1.27
CA VAL A 62 2.01 -9.55 -0.41
C VAL A 62 1.84 -8.27 -1.24
N PRO A 63 2.65 -8.01 -2.30
CA PRO A 63 2.42 -6.86 -3.16
C PRO A 63 1.08 -6.91 -3.91
N LEU A 64 0.64 -8.10 -4.33
CA LEU A 64 -0.62 -8.26 -5.06
C LEU A 64 -1.83 -7.89 -4.21
N ILE A 65 -1.91 -8.42 -2.98
CA ILE A 65 -3.00 -8.06 -2.05
C ILE A 65 -2.91 -6.59 -1.66
N THR A 66 -1.71 -6.07 -1.44
CA THR A 66 -1.50 -4.63 -1.18
C THR A 66 -2.08 -3.79 -2.31
N ALA A 67 -1.78 -4.12 -3.57
CA ALA A 67 -2.27 -3.41 -4.73
C ALA A 67 -3.80 -3.51 -4.88
N ILE A 68 -4.39 -4.69 -4.65
CA ILE A 68 -5.84 -4.90 -4.70
C ILE A 68 -6.55 -4.04 -3.66
N VAL A 69 -6.09 -4.02 -2.42
CA VAL A 69 -6.71 -3.23 -1.35
C VAL A 69 -6.59 -1.72 -1.63
N VAL A 70 -5.42 -1.26 -2.10
CA VAL A 70 -5.24 0.14 -2.53
C VAL A 70 -6.22 0.48 -3.66
N TRP A 71 -6.35 -0.39 -4.66
CA TRP A 71 -7.26 -0.17 -5.78
C TRP A 71 -8.73 -0.15 -5.33
N LEU A 72 -9.16 -1.02 -4.41
CA LEU A 72 -10.54 -1.01 -3.91
C LEU A 72 -10.92 0.28 -3.17
N ILE A 73 -9.95 0.94 -2.51
CA ILE A 73 -10.20 2.16 -1.72
C ILE A 73 -10.03 3.42 -2.56
N ILE A 74 -9.05 3.42 -3.46
CA ILE A 74 -8.63 4.61 -4.21
C ILE A 74 -9.15 4.59 -5.65
N GLY A 75 -9.21 3.41 -6.25
CA GLY A 75 -9.65 3.17 -7.62
C GLY A 75 -11.00 3.81 -7.88
N ARG A 76 -11.11 4.40 -9.06
CA ARG A 76 -12.32 4.99 -9.60
C ARG A 76 -12.74 4.19 -10.81
#